data_AF-A0A0P7XTX9-F1
#
_entry.id   AF-A0A0P7XTX9-F1
#
_cell.length_a   1.000
_cell.length_b   1.000
_cell.length_c   1.000
_cell.angle_alpha   90.00
_cell.angle_beta   90.00
_cell.angle_gamma   90.00
#
_symmetry.space_group_name_H-M   'P 1'
#
loop_
_entity.id
_entity.type
_entity.pdbx_description
1 polymer ?
#
loop_
_entity_poly.entity_id
_entity_poly.type
_entity_poly.pdbx_seq_one_letter_code
_entity_poly.pdbx_strand_id
1 'polypeptide(L)' 'MPRLKGGKGGPVVLRHRICHKENHATLREADLARDDNTIAALRSHPRIARFIAWVARRPPGFLSRVPDERW' A
#
# COMPACT_ATOMS: atom_id res chain seq x y z
N MET A 1 -8.37 5.06 2.37
CA MET A 1 -8.16 6.45 2.81
C MET A 1 -7.31 6.50 4.08
N PRO A 2 -6.25 7.32 4.13
CA PRO A 2 -5.46 7.55 5.35
C PRO A 2 -6.28 8.19 6.47
N ARG A 3 -5.95 7.88 7.73
CA ARG A 3 -6.64 8.43 8.90
C ARG A 3 -6.51 9.96 8.98
N LEU A 4 -5.33 10.51 8.71
CA LEU A 4 -5.06 11.95 8.71
C LEU A 4 -5.73 12.69 7.54
N LYS A 5 -6.30 11.95 6.58
CA LYS A 5 -7.05 12.49 5.44
C LYS A 5 -8.55 12.14 5.53
N GLY A 6 -9.08 12.01 6.75
CA GLY A 6 -10.50 11.78 7.00
C GLY A 6 -10.96 10.33 6.91
N GLY A 7 -10.05 9.35 6.76
CA GLY A 7 -10.39 7.93 6.67
C GLY A 7 -10.73 7.25 8.00
N LYS A 8 -10.75 7.96 9.13
CA LYS A 8 -11.02 7.36 10.45
C LYS A 8 -12.46 6.82 10.50
N GLY A 9 -12.61 5.53 10.82
CA GLY A 9 -13.92 4.87 10.86
C GLY A 9 -14.53 4.57 9.49
N GLY A 10 -13.82 4.89 8.40
CA GLY A 10 -14.23 4.54 7.05
C GLY A 10 -13.92 3.09 6.67
N PRO A 11 -14.25 2.68 5.44
CA PRO A 11 -13.97 1.34 4.94
C PRO A 11 -12.47 1.00 5.00
N VAL A 12 -12.17 -0.19 5.48
CA VAL A 12 -10.82 -0.77 5.52
C VAL A 12 -10.80 -2.10 4.80
N VAL A 13 -9.63 -2.47 4.28
CA VAL A 13 -9.40 -3.76 3.62
C VAL A 13 -8.25 -4.48 4.30
N LEU A 14 -8.35 -5.80 4.42
CA LEU A 14 -7.26 -6.63 4.89
C LEU A 14 -6.14 -6.66 3.84
N ARG A 15 -4.90 -6.51 4.30
CA ARG A 15 -3.70 -6.48 3.45
C ARG A 15 -2.57 -7.19 4.18
N HIS A 16 -1.73 -7.90 3.43
CA HIS A 16 -0.47 -8.41 3.97
C HIS A 16 0.42 -7.25 4.45
N ARG A 17 1.22 -7.48 5.50
CA ARG A 17 2.12 -6.48 6.06
C ARG A 17 3.08 -5.89 5.01
N ILE A 18 3.63 -6.73 4.14
CA ILE A 18 4.54 -6.29 3.06
C ILE A 18 3.83 -5.35 2.06
N CYS A 19 2.57 -5.64 1.71
CA CYS A 19 1.79 -4.79 0.82
C CYS A 19 1.43 -3.45 1.47
N HIS A 20 1.22 -3.44 2.78
CA HIS A 20 1.00 -2.20 3.51
C HIS A 20 2.26 -1.33 3.52
N LYS A 21 3.42 -1.94 3.79
CA LYS A 21 4.72 -1.25 3.76
C LYS A 21 5.03 -0.64 2.39
N GLU A 22 4.76 -1.35 1.30
CA GLU A 22 5.02 -0.81 -0.03
C GLU A 22 4.17 0.43 -0.33
N ASN A 23 2.90 0.45 0.09
CA ASN A 23 2.07 1.65 -0.06
C ASN A 23 2.72 2.84 0.67
N HIS A 24 3.16 2.66 1.92
CA HIS A 24 3.82 3.73 2.69
C HIS A 24 5.14 4.18 2.07
N ALA A 25 5.94 3.25 1.56
CA ALA A 25 7.20 3.58 0.91
C ALA A 25 7.01 4.29 -0.44
N THR A 26 5.82 4.18 -1.06
CA THR A 26 5.54 4.68 -2.41
C THR A 26 4.72 5.96 -2.43
N LEU A 27 3.72 6.05 -1.56
CA LEU A 27 2.69 7.08 -1.60
C LEU A 27 2.71 7.90 -0.33
N ARG A 28 2.62 9.22 -0.48
CA ARG A 28 2.27 10.09 0.65
C ARG A 28 0.79 9.92 0.92
N GLU A 29 0.36 10.21 2.15
CA GLU A 29 -1.06 10.14 2.50
C GLU A 29 -1.94 11.03 1.63
N ALA A 30 -1.44 12.20 1.19
CA ALA A 30 -2.18 13.09 0.31
C ALA A 30 -2.44 12.48 -1.07
N ASP A 31 -1.41 11.86 -1.66
CA ASP A 31 -1.50 11.22 -2.98
C ASP A 31 -2.43 10.00 -2.91
N LEU A 32 -2.30 9.19 -1.85
CA LEU A 32 -3.19 8.06 -1.59
C LEU A 32 -4.66 8.47 -1.37
N ALA A 33 -4.91 9.66 -0.81
CA ALA A 33 -6.27 10.13 -0.59
C ALA A 33 -6.90 10.71 -1.87
N ARG A 34 -6.09 11.36 -2.71
CA ARG A 34 -6.56 12.09 -3.89
C ARG A 34 -6.65 11.19 -5.12
N ASP A 35 -5.55 10.50 -5.45
CA ASP A 35 -5.35 9.89 -6.76
C ASP A 35 -5.39 8.35 -6.68
N ASP A 36 -4.88 7.77 -5.59
CA ASP A 36 -4.77 6.30 -5.42
C ASP A 36 -5.77 5.70 -4.40
N ASN A 37 -6.94 6.32 -4.23
CA ASN A 37 -7.86 5.94 -3.17
C ASN A 37 -8.75 4.70 -3.46
N THR A 38 -8.63 4.11 -4.65
CA THR A 38 -9.31 2.87 -5.05
C THR A 38 -8.31 1.76 -5.35
N ILE A 39 -8.77 0.49 -5.30
CA ILE A 39 -7.91 -0.66 -5.66
C ILE A 39 -7.44 -0.57 -7.12
N ALA A 40 -8.31 -0.12 -8.03
CA ALA A 40 -7.98 0.04 -9.45
C ALA A 40 -6.88 1.09 -9.67
N ALA A 41 -6.99 2.25 -9.00
CA ALA A 41 -5.96 3.29 -9.06
C ALA A 41 -4.63 2.78 -8.48
N LEU A 42 -4.65 2.18 -7.29
CA LEU A 42 -3.46 1.56 -6.66
C LEU A 42 -2.77 0.55 -7.58
N ARG A 43 -3.54 -0.30 -8.28
CA ARG A 43 -2.98 -1.30 -9.21
C ARG A 43 -2.39 -0.67 -10.47
N SER A 44 -2.87 0.52 -10.85
CA SER A 44 -2.41 1.26 -12.02
C SER A 44 -1.16 2.11 -11.72
N HIS A 45 -0.88 2.42 -10.45
CA HIS A 45 0.30 3.18 -10.07
C HIS A 45 1.59 2.43 -10.47
N PRO A 46 2.49 3.03 -11.29
CA PRO A 46 3.58 2.30 -11.96
C PRO A 46 4.51 1.52 -11.01
N ARG A 47 4.87 2.12 -9.87
CA ARG A 47 5.71 1.43 -8.87
C ARG A 47 4.97 0.29 -8.19
N ILE A 48 3.69 0.48 -7.86
CA ILE A 48 2.88 -0.53 -7.17
C ILE A 48 2.59 -1.69 -8.11
N ALA A 49 2.30 -1.44 -9.40
CA ALA A 49 2.12 -2.48 -10.41
C ALA A 49 3.35 -3.39 -10.51
N ARG A 50 4.55 -2.80 -10.56
CA ARG A 50 5.82 -3.56 -10.57
C ARG A 50 6.00 -4.38 -9.29
N PHE A 51 5.69 -3.80 -8.14
CA PHE A 51 5.73 -4.52 -6.86
C PHE A 51 4.73 -5.69 -6.83
N ILE A 52 3.50 -5.49 -7.31
CA ILE A 52 2.47 -6.55 -7.37
C ILE A 52 2.96 -7.71 -8.23
N ALA A 53 3.50 -7.44 -9.42
CA ALA A 53 4.04 -8.47 -10.30
C ALA A 53 5.20 -9.25 -9.66
N TRP A 54 6.02 -8.60 -8.85
CA TRP A 54 7.12 -9.23 -8.12
C TRP A 54 6.64 -10.02 -6.90
N VAL A 55 5.76 -9.46 -6.06
CA VAL A 55 5.31 -10.09 -4.81
C VAL A 55 4.39 -11.28 -5.07
N ALA A 56 3.66 -11.28 -6.19
CA ALA A 56 2.82 -12.41 -6.61
C ALA A 56 3.61 -13.71 -6.83
N ARG A 57 4.94 -13.61 -6.99
CA ARG A 57 5.84 -14.77 -7.15
C ARG A 57 6.39 -15.29 -5.82
N ARG A 58 5.96 -14.76 -4.68
CA ARG A 58 6.44 -15.12 -3.34
C ARG A 58 5.45 -16.02 -2.61
N PRO A 59 5.92 -16.91 -1.71
CA PRO A 59 5.03 -17.75 -0.94
C PRO A 59 4.12 -16.91 -0.01
N PRO A 60 2.93 -17.41 0.36
CA PRO A 60 2.10 -16.80 1.39
C PRO A 60 2.90 -16.57 2.68
N GLY A 61 2.74 -15.40 3.30
CA GLY A 61 3.46 -15.05 4.53
C GLY A 61 4.90 -14.54 4.31
N PHE A 62 5.37 -14.43 3.06
CA PHE A 62 6.67 -13.83 2.78
C PHE A 62 6.78 -12.40 3.34
N LEU A 63 7.86 -12.13 4.08
CA LEU A 63 8.20 -10.82 4.63
C LEU A 63 9.52 -10.35 4.02
N SER A 64 9.52 -9.16 3.41
CA SER A 64 10.75 -8.50 2.99
C SER A 64 11.40 -7.77 4.18
N ARG A 65 12.72 -7.85 4.29
CA ARG A 65 13.49 -6.95 5.16
C ARG A 65 13.47 -5.56 4.52
N VAL A 66 12.76 -4.64 5.14
CA VAL A 66 12.85 -3.20 4.86
C VAL A 66 13.18 -2.52 6.19
N PRO A 67 14.16 -1.60 6.22
CA PRO A 67 14.51 -0.85 7.44
C PRO A 67 13.27 -0.28 8.08
N ASP A 68 13.24 -0.28 9.41
CA ASP A 68 12.12 0.20 10.20
C ASP A 68 12.09 1.75 10.14
N GLU A 69 11.54 2.31 9.07
CA GLU A 69 11.03 3.67 9.14
C GLU A 69 9.74 3.60 9.95
N ARG A 70 9.79 4.15 11.17
CA ARG A 70 8.66 4.28 12.08
C ARG A 70 7.47 4.94 11.35
N TRP A 71 6.31 4.29 11.42
CA TRP A 71 5.00 4.82 11.03
C TRP A 71 4.06 4.75 12.22
#